data_AF-A0A954RAL2-F1
#
_entry.id   AF-A0A954RAL2-F1
#
_cell.length_a   1.000
_cell.length_b   1.000
_cell.length_c   1.000
_cell.angle_alpha   90.00
_cell.angle_beta   90.00
_cell.angle_gamma   90.00
#
_symmetry.space_group_name_H-M   'P 1'
#
loop_
_entity.id
_entity.type
_entity.pdbx_description
1 polymer ?
#
loop_
_entity_poly.entity_id
_entity_poly.type
_entity_poly.pdbx_seq_one_letter_code
_entity_poly.pdbx_strand_id
1 'polypeptide(L)' 'MATQIDDPRIVEFDVRTDEMLVNMGPQHPSTHGVLRLVLRTDGEIVSQVEPHIGYLHRSAEKIGENLTP' A
#
# COMPACT_ATOMS: atom_id res chain seq x y z
N MET A 1 -22.04 1.69 -37.49
CA MET A 1 -21.80 0.23 -37.51
C MET A 1 -20.96 -0.09 -36.30
N ALA A 2 -21.60 -0.58 -35.24
CA ALA A 2 -20.94 -1.00 -34.02
C ALA A 2 -20.37 -2.40 -34.24
N THR A 3 -19.05 -2.54 -34.11
CA THR A 3 -18.41 -3.85 -34.09
C THR A 3 -18.49 -4.36 -32.67
N GLN A 4 -19.54 -5.14 -32.35
CA GLN A 4 -19.59 -5.88 -31.10
C GLN A 4 -18.60 -7.05 -31.22
N ILE A 5 -17.50 -6.95 -30.47
CA ILE A 5 -16.53 -8.03 -30.31
C ILE A 5 -17.05 -8.87 -29.14
N ASP A 6 -17.96 -9.78 -29.43
CA ASP A 6 -18.52 -10.71 -28.45
C ASP A 6 -17.62 -11.96 -28.43
N ASP A 7 -16.48 -11.86 -27.73
CA ASP A 7 -15.57 -13.00 -27.52
C ASP A 7 -16.10 -13.84 -26.35
N PRO A 8 -16.59 -15.08 -26.58
CA PRO A 8 -17.18 -15.92 -25.53
C PRO A 8 -16.19 -16.41 -24.47
N ARG A 9 -14.90 -16.05 -24.58
CA ARG A 9 -13.86 -16.38 -23.61
C ARG A 9 -13.64 -15.27 -22.58
N ILE A 10 -14.16 -14.07 -22.81
CA ILE A 10 -14.09 -12.98 -21.84
C ILE A 10 -15.31 -13.08 -20.94
N VAL A 11 -15.15 -13.77 -19.81
CA VAL A 11 -16.12 -13.72 -18.73
C VAL A 11 -15.81 -12.46 -17.94
N GLU A 12 -16.56 -11.39 -18.19
CA GLU A 12 -16.49 -10.17 -17.38
C GLU A 12 -17.10 -10.49 -16.01
N PHE A 13 -16.25 -10.92 -15.08
CA PHE A 13 -16.62 -11.14 -13.69
C PHE A 13 -16.73 -9.77 -13.00
N ASP A 14 -17.93 -9.20 -12.99
CA ASP A 14 -18.28 -8.08 -12.10
C ASP A 14 -18.40 -8.60 -10.66
N VAL A 15 -17.27 -8.96 -10.05
CA VAL A 15 -17.21 -9.23 -8.61
C VAL A 15 -17.31 -7.88 -7.93
N ARG A 16 -18.50 -7.58 -7.40
CA ARG A 16 -18.70 -6.40 -6.57
C ARG A 16 -17.77 -6.47 -5.36
N THR A 17 -16.76 -5.61 -5.36
CA THR A 17 -15.85 -5.40 -4.25
C THR A 17 -16.28 -4.16 -3.48
N ASP A 18 -16.17 -4.24 -2.15
CA ASP A 18 -16.42 -3.09 -1.27
C ASP A 18 -15.09 -2.38 -0.97
N GLU A 19 -15.14 -1.07 -0.77
CA GLU A 19 -13.98 -0.32 -0.30
C GLU A 19 -13.61 -0.75 1.13
N MET A 20 -12.37 -1.19 1.32
CA MET A 20 -11.84 -1.64 2.59
C MET A 20 -10.70 -0.75 3.07
N LEU A 21 -10.68 -0.49 4.38
CA LEU A 21 -9.53 0.06 5.08
C LEU A 21 -8.75 -1.06 5.75
N VAL A 22 -7.53 -1.30 5.27
CA VAL A 22 -6.64 -2.36 5.75
C VAL A 22 -5.44 -1.74 6.46
N ASN A 23 -5.26 -2.10 7.73
CA ASN A 23 -4.07 -1.70 8.50
C ASN A 23 -2.99 -2.77 8.36
N MET A 24 -2.01 -2.54 7.49
CA MET A 24 -0.81 -3.37 7.38
C MET A 24 0.18 -2.92 8.46
N GLY A 25 0.28 -3.72 9.52
CA GLY A 25 1.06 -3.40 10.71
C GLY A 25 2.58 -3.40 10.50
N PRO A 26 3.35 -2.83 11.46
CA PRO A 26 4.79 -2.59 11.34
C PRO A 26 5.69 -3.85 11.30
N GLN A 27 5.16 -5.01 11.67
CA GLN A 27 5.86 -6.30 11.62
C GLN A 27 5.32 -7.22 10.51
N HIS A 28 4.56 -6.68 9.57
CA HIS A 28 4.05 -7.49 8.47
C HIS A 28 5.25 -8.05 7.69
N PRO A 29 5.35 -9.38 7.50
CA PRO A 29 6.58 -10.05 7.05
C PRO A 29 7.04 -9.63 5.64
N SER A 30 6.18 -8.95 4.89
CA SER A 30 6.42 -8.49 3.52
C SER A 30 6.90 -7.04 3.42
N THR A 31 7.00 -6.30 4.53
CA THR A 31 7.63 -4.97 4.54
C THR A 31 9.12 -5.14 4.87
N HIS A 32 10.03 -4.82 3.94
CA HIS A 32 11.47 -4.79 4.22
C HIS A 32 11.77 -3.71 5.27
N GLY A 33 11.77 -4.09 6.55
CA GLY A 33 11.95 -3.20 7.70
C GLY A 33 10.68 -3.01 8.53
N VAL A 34 10.63 -1.94 9.31
CA VAL A 34 9.48 -1.62 10.20
C VAL A 34 8.65 -0.51 9.55
N LEU A 35 7.51 -0.87 8.97
CA LEU A 35 6.65 0.05 8.22
C LEU A 35 5.18 -0.28 8.45
N ARG A 36 4.40 0.73 8.87
CA ARG A 36 2.94 0.60 8.98
C ARG A 36 2.27 1.37 7.84
N LEU A 37 1.35 0.71 7.15
CA LEU A 37 0.57 1.30 6.06
C LEU A 37 -0.92 1.16 6.37
N VAL A 38 -1.67 2.26 6.25
CA VAL A 38 -3.13 2.21 6.20
C VAL A 38 -3.53 2.30 4.73
N LEU A 39 -4.07 1.20 4.22
CA LEU A 39 -4.41 1.02 2.81
C LEU A 39 -5.92 1.22 2.64
N ARG A 40 -6.32 1.98 1.63
CA ARG A 40 -7.67 1.95 1.07
C ARG A 40 -7.62 1.11 -0.20
N THR A 41 -8.35 0.00 -0.20
CA THR A 41 -8.31 -0.99 -1.28
C THR A 41 -9.72 -1.35 -1.71
N ASP A 42 -9.90 -1.53 -3.01
CA ASP A 42 -11.09 -2.08 -3.64
C ASP A 42 -10.70 -3.44 -4.24
N GLY A 43 -10.95 -4.51 -3.47
CA GLY A 43 -10.40 -5.83 -3.77
C GLY A 43 -8.86 -5.81 -3.85
N GLU A 44 -8.32 -6.14 -5.03
CA GLU A 44 -6.88 -6.18 -5.32
C GLU A 44 -6.30 -4.82 -5.74
N ILE A 45 -7.14 -3.82 -5.98
CA ILE A 45 -6.74 -2.50 -6.44
C ILE A 45 -6.59 -1.54 -5.27
N VAL A 46 -5.38 -1.02 -5.06
CA VAL A 46 -5.11 -0.02 -4.02
C VAL A 46 -5.41 1.38 -4.55
N SER A 47 -6.35 2.08 -3.93
CA SER A 47 -6.72 3.45 -4.32
C SER A 47 -5.92 4.52 -3.57
N GLN A 48 -5.58 4.27 -2.30
CA GLN A 48 -4.78 5.19 -1.48
C GLN A 48 -3.96 4.43 -0.43
N VAL A 49 -2.80 5.01 -0.08
CA VAL A 49 -1.95 4.53 1.02
C VAL A 49 -1.56 5.70 1.92
N GLU A 50 -1.75 5.54 3.23
CA GLU A 50 -1.18 6.43 4.25
C GLU A 50 -0.01 5.71 4.96
N PRO A 51 1.24 6.14 4.71
CA PRO A 51 2.40 5.57 5.36
C PRO A 51 2.65 6.21 6.73
N HIS A 52 2.71 5.39 7.78
CA HIS A 52 3.18 5.81 9.09
C HIS A 52 4.66 5.47 9.23
N ILE A 53 5.51 6.49 9.17
CA ILE A 53 6.97 6.39 9.25
C ILE A 53 7.50 6.80 10.63
N GLY A 54 8.80 6.63 10.86
CA GLY A 54 9.47 7.10 12.07
C GLY A 54 9.70 6.05 13.17
N TYR A 55 9.22 4.81 12.98
CA TYR A 55 9.47 3.70 13.92
C TYR A 55 10.96 3.41 14.17
N LEU A 56 11.82 3.74 13.20
CA LEU A 56 13.27 3.58 13.29
C LEU A 56 14.01 4.93 13.30
N HIS A 57 13.32 6.04 13.58
CA HIS A 57 13.99 7.34 13.72
C HIS A 57 14.92 7.31 14.93
N ARG A 58 16.24 7.42 14.69
CA ARG A 58 17.27 7.42 15.74
C ARG A 58 17.93 8.78 15.96
N SER A 59 17.31 9.85 15.46
CA SER A 59 17.82 11.22 15.59
C SER A 59 19.29 11.36 15.20
N ALA A 60 19.69 10.71 14.10
CA ALA A 60 21.07 10.71 13.64
C ALA A 60 21.59 12.13 13.38
N GLU A 61 20.73 13.02 12.89
CA GLU A 61 21.02 14.45 12.73
C GLU A 61 21.43 15.10 14.06
N LYS A 62 20.70 14.81 15.16
CA LYS A 62 21.02 15.33 16.49
C LYS A 62 22.31 14.75 17.06
N ILE A 63 22.59 13.47 16.80
CA ILE A 63 23.85 12.84 17.19
C ILE A 63 25.01 13.48 16.42
N GLY A 64 24.79 13.78 15.14
CA GLY A 64 25.73 14.47 14.24
C GLY A 64 26.20 15.81 14.77
N GLU A 65 25.34 16.58 15.45
CA GLU A 65 25.72 17.88 16.05
C GLU A 65 26.87 17.77 17.08
N ASN A 66 27.00 16.62 17.76
CA ASN A 66 28.03 16.40 18.78
C ASN A 66 29.28 15.70 18.24
N LEU A 67 29.28 15.32 16.96
CA LEU A 67 30.42 14.70 16.29
C LEU A 67 31.29 15.79 15.68
N THR A 68 32.60 15.70 15.91
CA THR A 68 33.55 16.53 15.15
C THR A 68 33.63 15.97 13.72
N PRO A 69 33.61 16.83 12.68
CA PRO A 69 33.68 16.40 11.29
C PRO A 69 34.92 15.56 10.94
#